data_AF-A0A947WTQ6-F1
#
_entry.id   AF-A0A947WTQ6-F1
#
_cell.length_a   1.000
_cell.length_b   1.000
_cell.length_c   1.000
_cell.angle_alpha   90.00
_cell.angle_beta   90.00
_cell.angle_gamma   90.00
#
_symmetry.space_group_name_H-M   'P 1'
#
loop_
_entity.id
_entity.type
_entity.pdbx_description
1 polymer ?
#
loop_
_entity_poly.entity_id
_entity_poly.type
_entity_poly.pdbx_seq_one_letter_code
_entity_poly.pdbx_strand_id
1 'polypeptide(L)'
;MENTGPIIVDRANSFCPARLFKNDDYNIYEQDERSIGLVKIAPANIRLVDVLAKNEERIKGEERLSRLKQADHIRLDANVLLTLWKNQHLVPDDWKKKGRIFFDGTILRDSRGCRSVLYLRWFSVTWDWRYHSLKSRWDNGYPSAVLPSELAL
;
A
#
# COMPACT_ATOMS: atom_id res chain seq x y z
N MET A 1 -9.36 18.55 18.74
CA MET A 1 -8.82 18.95 17.42
C MET A 1 -7.77 17.92 17.06
N GLU A 2 -8.14 16.93 16.24
CA GLU A 2 -7.17 15.94 15.76
C GLU A 2 -6.29 16.62 14.72
N ASN A 3 -4.97 16.48 14.89
CA ASN A 3 -3.98 17.12 14.05
C ASN A 3 -3.95 16.40 12.69
N THR A 4 -4.79 16.82 11.75
CA THR A 4 -4.94 16.24 10.39
C THR A 4 -3.94 16.80 9.38
N GLY A 5 -2.83 17.36 9.86
CA GLY A 5 -1.79 17.96 9.02
C GLY A 5 -1.04 16.93 8.16
N PRO A 6 -0.39 17.38 7.09
CA PRO A 6 0.43 16.51 6.25
C PRO A 6 1.64 15.96 7.03
N ILE A 7 1.91 14.67 6.86
CA ILE A 7 3.02 13.92 7.44
C ILE A 7 4.15 13.88 6.44
N ILE A 8 5.39 14.12 6.87
CA ILE A 8 6.58 13.97 6.03
C ILE A 8 6.84 12.48 5.80
N VAL A 9 7.00 12.09 4.53
CA VAL A 9 7.40 10.73 4.17
C VAL A 9 8.91 10.61 4.35
N ASP A 10 9.35 9.67 5.18
CA ASP A 10 10.77 9.39 5.38
C ASP A 10 11.34 8.74 4.12
N ARG A 11 11.97 9.54 3.25
CA ARG A 11 12.65 9.09 2.03
C ARG A 11 14.12 8.78 2.24
N ALA A 12 14.72 9.25 3.34
CA ALA A 12 16.12 9.00 3.65
C ALA A 12 16.35 7.55 4.10
N ASN A 13 15.39 6.97 4.82
CA ASN A 13 15.36 5.55 5.16
C ASN A 13 14.46 4.79 4.18
N SER A 14 14.94 4.63 2.94
CA SER A 14 14.26 3.82 1.92
C SER A 14 13.89 2.43 2.45
N PHE A 15 12.67 1.98 2.15
CA PHE A 15 12.26 0.63 2.45
C PHE A 15 13.29 -0.36 1.88
N CYS A 16 13.87 -1.19 2.75
CA CYS A 16 14.86 -2.19 2.36
C CYS A 16 14.29 -3.58 2.68
N PRO A 17 13.81 -4.33 1.67
CA PRO A 17 13.19 -5.64 1.90
C PRO A 17 14.17 -6.64 2.54
N ALA A 18 15.45 -6.60 2.16
CA ALA A 18 16.49 -7.48 2.68
C ALA A 18 16.75 -7.31 4.20
N ARG A 19 16.48 -6.13 4.77
CA ARG A 19 16.58 -5.91 6.23
C ARG A 19 15.41 -6.53 7.00
N LEU A 20 14.31 -6.84 6.31
CA LEU A 20 13.03 -7.21 6.93
C LEU A 20 12.76 -8.71 6.82
N PHE A 21 13.12 -9.33 5.70
CA PHE A 21 12.93 -10.76 5.48
C PHE A 21 14.28 -11.48 5.63
N LYS A 22 14.68 -11.74 6.88
CA LYS A 22 15.83 -12.62 7.15
C LYS A 22 15.58 -13.95 6.44
N ASN A 23 16.37 -14.24 5.40
CA ASN A 23 16.40 -15.47 4.60
C ASN A 23 15.65 -15.48 3.25
N ASP A 24 14.95 -14.41 2.85
CA ASP A 24 14.39 -14.33 1.50
C ASP A 24 14.99 -13.14 0.76
N ASP A 25 15.59 -13.40 -0.41
CA ASP A 25 16.17 -12.40 -1.32
C ASP A 25 15.06 -11.56 -2.00
N TYR A 26 14.25 -10.88 -1.19
CA TYR A 26 13.29 -9.92 -1.70
C TYR A 26 14.03 -8.68 -2.19
N ASN A 27 13.75 -8.33 -3.44
CA ASN A 27 14.17 -7.08 -4.04
C ASN A 27 12.94 -6.26 -4.40
N ILE A 28 13.10 -4.94 -4.45
CA ILE A 28 12.10 -4.07 -5.07
C ILE A 28 12.17 -4.33 -6.57
N TYR A 29 11.08 -4.81 -7.15
CA TYR A 29 10.96 -5.11 -8.57
C TYR A 29 10.38 -3.93 -9.35
N GLU A 30 9.44 -3.20 -8.76
CA GLU A 30 8.78 -2.06 -9.39
C GLU A 30 8.29 -1.10 -8.31
N GLN A 31 8.29 0.20 -8.61
CA GLN A 31 7.62 1.21 -7.80
C GLN A 31 6.81 2.17 -8.70
N ASP A 32 5.76 2.77 -8.14
CA ASP A 32 5.08 3.91 -8.77
C ASP A 32 5.94 5.15 -8.56
N GLU A 33 6.59 5.64 -9.62
CA GLU A 33 7.50 6.79 -9.58
C GLU A 33 6.83 8.06 -9.05
N ARG A 34 5.52 8.23 -9.30
CA ARG A 34 4.75 9.36 -8.78
C ARG A 34 4.64 9.29 -7.26
N SER A 35 4.52 8.08 -6.71
CA SER A 35 4.54 7.89 -5.26
C SER A 35 5.92 8.17 -4.67
N ILE A 36 7.00 7.78 -5.36
CA ILE A 36 8.38 8.08 -4.92
C ILE A 36 8.59 9.60 -4.77
N GLY A 37 8.02 10.40 -5.67
CA GLY A 37 8.08 11.86 -5.63
C GLY A 37 7.35 12.52 -4.45
N LEU A 38 6.49 11.81 -3.73
CA LEU A 38 5.72 12.40 -2.62
C LEU A 38 6.61 12.66 -1.41
N VAL A 39 6.77 13.92 -1.02
CA VAL A 39 7.51 14.32 0.19
C VAL A 39 6.60 14.36 1.42
N LYS A 40 5.31 14.61 1.22
CA LYS A 40 4.31 14.68 2.29
C LYS A 40 3.03 13.97 1.88
N ILE A 41 2.32 13.43 2.87
CA ILE A 41 1.00 12.82 2.68
C ILE A 41 0.04 13.34 3.74
N ALA A 42 -1.18 13.66 3.34
CA ALA A 42 -2.28 13.87 4.29
C ALA A 42 -3.14 12.59 4.32
N PRO A 43 -3.24 11.86 5.44
CA PRO A 43 -4.03 10.62 5.49
C PRO A 43 -5.49 10.80 5.05
N ALA A 44 -6.07 11.98 5.30
CA ALA A 44 -7.42 12.34 4.86
C ALA A 44 -7.58 12.41 3.32
N ASN A 45 -6.49 12.62 2.58
CA ASN A 45 -6.51 12.67 1.12
C ASN A 45 -6.37 11.28 0.48
N ILE A 46 -5.99 10.27 1.26
CA ILE A 46 -5.79 8.91 0.76
C ILE A 46 -7.16 8.26 0.56
N ARG A 47 -7.41 7.82 -0.68
CA ARG A 47 -8.61 7.05 -1.03
C ARG A 47 -8.32 5.56 -0.92
N LEU A 48 -9.31 4.81 -0.48
CA LEU A 48 -9.30 3.34 -0.48
C LEU A 48 -10.13 2.85 -1.66
N VAL A 49 -9.49 2.26 -2.66
CA VAL A 49 -10.15 1.83 -3.90
C VAL A 49 -10.15 0.31 -4.03
N ASP A 50 -11.26 -0.25 -4.50
CA ASP A 50 -11.35 -1.63 -4.98
C ASP A 50 -11.41 -1.61 -6.52
N VAL A 51 -10.86 -2.64 -7.16
CA VAL A 51 -10.82 -2.78 -8.63
C VAL A 51 -11.61 -4.00 -9.13
N LEU A 52 -12.37 -4.63 -8.24
CA LEU A 52 -13.34 -5.64 -8.61
C LEU A 52 -14.47 -5.02 -9.45
N ALA A 53 -14.80 -5.70 -10.54
CA ALA A 53 -15.94 -5.34 -11.36
C ALA A 53 -17.26 -5.63 -10.62
N LYS A 54 -18.38 -5.09 -11.13
CA LYS A 54 -19.70 -5.38 -10.60
C LYS A 54 -19.94 -6.91 -10.60
N ASN A 55 -20.28 -7.46 -9.44
CA ASN A 55 -20.48 -8.90 -9.19
C ASN A 55 -19.20 -9.77 -9.25
N GLU A 56 -18.02 -9.18 -9.33
CA GLU A 56 -16.76 -9.93 -9.21
C GLU A 56 -16.42 -10.09 -7.71
N GLU A 57 -16.43 -11.32 -7.21
CA GLU A 57 -16.09 -11.59 -5.81
C GLU A 57 -14.59 -11.76 -5.59
N ARG A 58 -13.86 -12.18 -6.64
CA ARG A 58 -12.44 -12.51 -6.59
C ARG A 58 -11.72 -12.17 -7.88
N ILE A 59 -10.48 -11.75 -7.74
CA ILE A 59 -9.59 -11.39 -8.84
C ILE A 59 -8.20 -12.01 -8.62
N LYS A 60 -7.47 -12.31 -9.70
CA LYS A 60 -6.05 -12.70 -9.60
C LYS A 60 -5.22 -11.48 -9.23
N GLY A 61 -4.23 -11.62 -8.35
CA GLY A 61 -3.43 -10.48 -7.89
C GLY A 61 -2.75 -9.70 -9.03
N GLU A 62 -2.25 -10.40 -10.04
CA GLU A 62 -1.64 -9.74 -11.22
C GLU A 62 -2.65 -8.94 -12.05
N GLU A 63 -3.88 -9.44 -12.17
CA GLU A 63 -4.96 -8.73 -12.86
C GLU A 63 -5.42 -7.51 -12.03
N ARG A 64 -5.52 -7.66 -10.70
CA ARG A 64 -5.78 -6.56 -9.76
C ARG A 64 -4.75 -5.44 -9.92
N LEU A 65 -3.46 -5.80 -9.95
CA LEU A 65 -2.38 -4.84 -10.15
C LEU A 65 -2.45 -4.17 -11.53
N SER A 66 -2.76 -4.92 -12.58
CA SER A 66 -2.94 -4.36 -13.93
C SER A 66 -4.03 -3.30 -13.97
N ARG A 67 -5.21 -3.57 -13.38
CA ARG A 67 -6.31 -2.60 -13.31
C ARG A 67 -5.96 -1.36 -12.48
N LEU A 68 -5.26 -1.53 -11.36
CA LEU A 68 -4.75 -0.41 -10.56
C LEU A 68 -3.76 0.46 -11.33
N LYS A 69 -2.96 -0.10 -12.25
CA LYS A 69 -2.03 0.68 -13.08
C LYS A 69 -2.72 1.46 -14.19
N GLN A 70 -3.84 0.95 -14.69
CA GLN A 70 -4.64 1.60 -15.73
C GLN A 70 -5.53 2.71 -15.17
N ALA A 71 -5.85 2.65 -13.88
CA ALA A 71 -6.61 3.68 -13.19
C ALA A 71 -5.76 4.94 -12.95
N ASP A 72 -6.39 6.11 -13.07
CA ASP A 72 -5.74 7.41 -12.89
C ASP A 72 -5.61 7.77 -11.41
N HIS A 73 -4.74 7.03 -10.72
CA HIS A 73 -4.37 7.32 -9.35
C HIS A 73 -2.91 6.93 -9.08
N ILE A 74 -2.31 7.54 -8.06
CA ILE A 74 -0.98 7.23 -7.58
C ILE A 74 -1.10 6.09 -6.59
N ARG A 75 -0.48 4.94 -6.91
CA ARG A 75 -0.43 3.81 -5.99
C ARG A 75 0.60 4.10 -4.91
N LEU A 76 0.19 4.10 -3.64
CA LEU A 76 1.10 4.48 -2.56
C LEU A 76 2.14 3.40 -2.29
N ASP A 77 3.39 3.84 -2.11
CA ASP A 77 4.57 2.98 -1.98
C ASP A 77 4.87 2.54 -0.53
N ALA A 78 5.88 1.69 -0.38
CA ALA A 78 6.30 1.12 0.89
C ALA A 78 6.71 2.15 1.95
N ASN A 79 7.32 3.28 1.56
CA ASN A 79 7.72 4.33 2.50
C ASN A 79 6.51 5.10 3.02
N VAL A 80 5.46 5.25 2.21
CA VAL A 80 4.17 5.81 2.67
C VAL A 80 3.55 4.88 3.72
N LEU A 81 3.52 3.57 3.46
CA LEU A 81 3.08 2.57 4.44
C LEU A 81 3.88 2.67 5.75
N LEU A 82 5.22 2.69 5.68
CA LEU A 82 6.07 2.78 6.88
C LEU A 82 5.84 4.08 7.64
N THR A 83 5.59 5.17 6.93
CA THR A 83 5.29 6.48 7.53
C THR A 83 3.97 6.42 8.31
N LEU A 84 2.91 5.85 7.73
CA LEU A 84 1.63 5.67 8.43
C LEU A 84 1.73 4.69 9.59
N TRP A 85 2.50 3.61 9.43
CA TRP A 85 2.72 2.63 10.49
C TRP A 85 3.49 3.20 11.69
N LYS A 86 4.45 4.11 11.47
CA LYS A 86 5.14 4.83 12.55
C LYS A 86 4.24 5.89 13.21
N ASN A 87 3.23 6.38 12.49
CA ASN A 87 2.30 7.42 12.94
C ASN A 87 0.86 6.88 13.05
N GLN A 88 0.68 5.75 13.73
CA GLN A 88 -0.60 5.01 13.76
C GLN A 88 -1.80 5.84 14.22
N HIS A 89 -1.58 6.81 15.09
CA HIS A 89 -2.60 7.73 15.59
C HIS A 89 -3.15 8.68 14.51
N LEU A 90 -2.50 8.77 13.35
CA LEU A 90 -2.94 9.56 12.20
C LEU A 90 -3.61 8.71 11.12
N VAL A 91 -3.64 7.38 11.27
CA VAL A 91 -4.36 6.50 10.34
C VAL A 91 -5.86 6.65 10.61
N PRO A 92 -6.69 6.94 9.59
CA PRO A 92 -8.11 7.16 9.80
C PRO A 92 -8.79 5.96 10.47
N ASP A 93 -9.62 6.21 11.48
CA ASP A 93 -10.30 5.16 12.25
C ASP A 93 -11.19 4.26 11.39
N ASP A 94 -11.80 4.80 10.33
CA ASP A 94 -12.63 4.01 9.41
C ASP A 94 -11.84 2.96 8.63
N TRP A 95 -10.51 3.08 8.51
CA TRP A 95 -9.68 2.06 7.90
C TRP A 95 -9.68 0.77 8.73
N LYS A 96 -9.89 0.86 10.05
CA LYS A 96 -9.96 -0.30 10.95
C LYS A 96 -11.08 -1.26 10.54
N LYS A 97 -12.19 -0.74 10.00
CA LYS A 97 -13.33 -1.53 9.50
C LYS A 97 -12.99 -2.37 8.26
N LYS A 98 -11.95 -2.00 7.50
CA LYS A 98 -11.47 -2.76 6.35
C LYS A 98 -10.52 -3.89 6.75
N GLY A 99 -9.85 -3.77 7.89
CA GLY A 99 -8.93 -4.77 8.42
C GLY A 99 -7.58 -4.86 7.69
N ARG A 100 -7.56 -4.80 6.34
CA ARG A 100 -6.33 -4.81 5.52
C ARG A 100 -6.38 -3.73 4.45
N ILE A 101 -5.32 -2.93 4.37
CA ILE A 101 -5.16 -1.82 3.41
C ILE A 101 -3.86 -2.00 2.64
N PHE A 102 -3.93 -2.13 1.32
CA PHE A 102 -2.80 -2.48 0.47
C PHE A 102 -2.09 -1.27 -0.11
N PHE A 103 -0.77 -1.36 -0.26
CA PHE A 103 0.11 -0.32 -0.78
C PHE A 103 0.78 -0.84 -2.04
N ASP A 104 0.04 -0.74 -3.15
CA ASP A 104 0.38 -1.34 -4.45
C ASP A 104 1.42 -0.53 -5.25
N GLY A 105 1.98 0.52 -4.66
CA GLY A 105 3.04 1.35 -5.25
C GLY A 105 4.44 0.78 -5.08
N THR A 106 4.60 -0.37 -4.44
CA THR A 106 5.88 -1.10 -4.37
C THR A 106 5.63 -2.59 -4.55
N ILE A 107 6.22 -3.15 -5.60
CA ILE A 107 6.16 -4.57 -5.90
C ILE A 107 7.47 -5.20 -5.48
N LEU A 108 7.40 -6.17 -4.59
CA LEU A 108 8.52 -6.98 -4.16
C LEU A 108 8.61 -8.22 -5.03
N ARG A 109 9.81 -8.76 -5.23
CA ARG A 109 10.04 -10.03 -5.90
C ARG A 109 11.05 -10.86 -5.13
N ASP A 110 10.71 -12.10 -4.81
CA ASP A 110 11.62 -13.07 -4.20
C ASP A 110 12.50 -13.77 -5.24
N SER A 111 13.49 -14.55 -4.78
CA SER A 111 14.39 -15.35 -5.64
C SER A 111 13.66 -16.42 -6.48
N ARG A 112 12.43 -16.81 -6.10
CA ARG A 112 11.57 -17.73 -6.86
C ARG A 112 10.70 -17.01 -7.90
N GLY A 113 10.85 -15.69 -8.01
CA GLY A 113 10.08 -14.83 -8.91
C GLY A 113 8.63 -14.62 -8.48
N CYS A 114 8.26 -14.94 -7.24
CA CYS A 114 6.95 -14.56 -6.71
C CYS A 114 6.93 -13.07 -6.42
N ARG A 115 5.91 -12.37 -6.96
CA ARG A 115 5.69 -10.96 -6.70
C ARG A 115 4.71 -10.76 -5.55
N SER A 116 4.97 -9.76 -4.73
CA SER A 116 4.16 -9.43 -3.56
C SER A 116 4.02 -7.93 -3.38
N VAL A 117 2.95 -7.51 -2.72
CA VAL A 117 2.72 -6.12 -2.30
C VAL A 117 2.61 -6.03 -0.79
N LEU A 118 2.83 -4.85 -0.23
CA LEU A 118 2.73 -4.61 1.21
C LEU A 118 1.31 -4.19 1.60
N TYR A 119 0.96 -4.41 2.87
CA TYR A 119 -0.29 -3.92 3.42
C TYR A 119 -0.20 -3.60 4.91
N LEU A 120 -1.00 -2.63 5.35
CA LEU A 120 -1.31 -2.42 6.76
C LEU A 120 -2.46 -3.33 7.19
N ARG A 121 -2.33 -3.90 8.37
CA ARG A 121 -3.34 -4.75 8.99
C ARG A 121 -3.71 -4.17 10.35
N TRP A 122 -4.98 -3.85 10.55
CA TRP A 122 -5.50 -3.59 11.87
C TRP A 122 -5.76 -4.92 12.58
N PHE A 123 -5.15 -5.12 13.74
CA PHE A 123 -5.38 -6.32 14.55
C PHE A 123 -5.56 -5.95 16.02
N SER A 124 -6.80 -6.12 16.51
CA SER A 124 -7.24 -5.81 17.87
C SER A 124 -7.05 -4.34 18.24
N VAL A 125 -5.81 -3.94 18.58
CA VAL A 125 -5.49 -2.64 19.18
C VAL A 125 -4.37 -1.89 18.45
N THR A 126 -3.72 -2.49 17.46
CA THR A 126 -2.57 -1.88 16.78
C THR A 126 -2.54 -2.20 15.28
N TRP A 127 -1.89 -1.32 14.53
CA TRP A 127 -1.52 -1.56 13.14
C TRP A 127 -0.20 -2.33 13.09
N ASP A 128 -0.20 -3.43 12.36
CA ASP A 128 1.00 -4.12 11.87
C ASP A 128 1.06 -3.97 10.35
N TRP A 129 2.18 -4.30 9.73
CA TRP A 129 2.27 -4.44 8.28
C TRP A 129 2.81 -5.80 7.89
N ARG A 130 2.39 -6.26 6.70
CA ARG A 130 2.74 -7.56 6.14
C ARG A 130 2.85 -7.44 4.62
N TYR A 131 3.06 -8.57 3.95
CA TYR A 131 3.05 -8.65 2.49
C TYR A 131 2.09 -9.76 2.02
N HIS A 132 1.58 -9.62 0.81
CA HIS A 132 0.68 -10.59 0.19
C HIS A 132 1.11 -10.88 -1.26
N SER A 133 1.04 -12.15 -1.64
CA SER A 133 1.45 -12.61 -2.96
C SER A 133 0.45 -12.22 -4.04
N LEU A 134 0.95 -11.74 -5.18
CA LEU A 134 0.15 -11.47 -6.39
C LEU A 134 -0.21 -12.75 -7.16
N LYS A 135 0.43 -13.89 -6.85
CA LYS A 135 0.03 -15.21 -7.40
C LYS A 135 -1.29 -15.71 -6.77
N SER A 136 -1.63 -15.23 -5.58
CA SER A 136 -2.86 -15.58 -4.87
C SER A 136 -4.10 -14.97 -5.53
N ARG A 137 -5.27 -15.52 -5.20
CA ARG A 137 -6.56 -14.87 -5.45
C ARG A 137 -6.84 -13.87 -4.33
N TRP A 138 -7.50 -12.78 -4.70
CA TRP A 138 -7.83 -11.67 -3.83
C TRP A 138 -9.34 -11.57 -3.74
N ASP A 139 -9.87 -11.47 -2.51
CA ASP A 139 -11.30 -11.36 -2.23
C ASP A 139 -11.74 -9.89 -2.23
N ASN A 140 -13.06 -9.69 -2.34
CA ASN A 140 -13.70 -8.41 -2.06
C ASN A 140 -13.34 -7.89 -0.66
N GLY A 141 -13.04 -6.58 -0.56
CA GLY A 141 -12.67 -5.93 0.70
C GLY A 141 -11.16 -5.82 0.94
N TYR A 142 -10.34 -5.98 -0.10
CA TYR A 142 -8.89 -5.73 -0.08
C TYR A 142 -8.52 -4.45 -0.85
N PRO A 143 -8.89 -3.26 -0.32
CA PRO A 143 -8.68 -2.01 -1.01
C PRO A 143 -7.21 -1.63 -1.12
N SER A 144 -6.87 -0.95 -2.20
CA SER A 144 -5.60 -0.25 -2.38
C SER A 144 -5.68 1.16 -1.83
N ALA A 145 -4.65 1.60 -1.11
CA ALA A 145 -4.46 2.99 -0.70
C ALA A 145 -3.82 3.76 -1.86
N VAL A 146 -4.54 4.78 -2.33
CA VAL A 146 -4.14 5.58 -3.49
C VAL A 146 -4.31 7.06 -3.20
N LEU A 147 -3.48 7.88 -3.83
CA LEU A 147 -3.77 9.30 -3.96
C LEU A 147 -4.38 9.58 -5.34
N PRO A 148 -5.39 10.46 -5.41
CA PRO A 148 -5.85 10.98 -6.69
C PRO A 148 -4.70 11.69 -7.40
N SER A 149 -4.55 11.49 -8.71
CA SER A 149 -3.48 12.09 -9.50
C SER A 149 -3.50 13.62 -9.40
N GLU A 150 -4.67 14.24 -9.21
CA GLU A 150 -4.83 15.69 -9.05
C GLU A 150 -4.26 16.28 -7.74
N LEU A 151 -3.87 15.44 -6.77
CA LEU A 151 -3.32 15.88 -5.48
C LEU A 151 -1.81 15.68 -5.36
N ALA A 152 -1.14 15.20 -6.41
CA ALA A 152 0.32 15.23 -6.48
C ALA A 152 0.80 16.58 -7.00
N LEU A 153 1.12 17.48 -6.06
CA LEU A 153 1.81 18.74 -6.30
C LEU A 153 3.12 18.76 -5.51
#